data_AF-S9R649-F1
#
_entry.id   AF-S9R649-F1
#
_cell.length_a   1.000
_cell.length_b   1.000
_cell.length_c   1.000
_cell.angle_alpha   90.00
_cell.angle_beta   90.00
_cell.angle_gamma   90.00
#
_symmetry.space_group_name_H-M   'P 1'
#
loop_
_entity.id
_entity.type
_entity.pdbx_description
1 polymer ?
#
loop_
_entity_poly.entity_id
_entity_poly.type
_entity_poly.pdbx_seq_one_letter_code
_entity_poly.pdbx_strand_id
1 'polypeptide(L)'
;MPEPAPLWPLFDALAGLPLCLLRGANSDLLSPGTFAAMQARRPDAIAAEVADRGHVPFLDEPESLAALGRWLDLCRRGGGA
;
A
#
# COMPACT_ATOMS: atom_id res chain seq x y z
N MET A 1 12.86 17.89 20.23
CA MET A 1 12.39 16.49 20.23
C MET A 1 13.23 15.73 19.20
N PRO A 2 13.75 14.54 19.51
CA PRO A 2 14.47 13.74 18.51
C PRO A 2 13.51 13.36 17.37
N GLU A 3 14.04 13.23 16.16
CA GLU A 3 13.28 12.76 15.02
C GLU A 3 12.85 11.30 15.26
N PRO A 4 11.59 10.93 14.96
CA PRO A 4 11.15 9.55 15.08
C PRO A 4 11.99 8.63 14.19
N ALA A 5 12.33 7.45 14.71
CA ALA A 5 13.07 6.46 13.94
C ALA A 5 12.30 6.07 12.67
N PRO A 6 12.99 5.83 11.54
CA PRO A 6 12.34 5.43 10.31
C PRO A 6 11.63 4.08 10.50
N LEU A 7 10.37 4.00 10.05
CA LEU A 7 9.52 2.82 10.23
C LEU A 7 9.77 1.71 9.20
N TRP A 8 10.78 1.85 8.35
CA TRP A 8 11.12 0.87 7.31
C TRP A 8 11.33 -0.55 7.82
N PRO A 9 12.01 -0.80 8.97
CA PRO A 9 12.15 -2.16 9.49
C PRO A 9 10.81 -2.85 9.76
N LEU A 10 9.76 -2.11 10.13
CA LEU A 10 8.42 -2.65 10.34
C LEU A 10 7.74 -2.98 9.02
N PHE A 11 7.94 -2.15 7.99
CA PHE A 11 7.42 -2.41 6.65
C PHE A 11 8.12 -3.62 6.00
N ASP A 12 9.44 -3.71 6.13
CA ASP A 12 10.23 -4.82 5.61
C ASP A 12 9.86 -6.16 6.30
N ALA A 13 9.43 -6.11 7.58
CA ALA A 13 8.93 -7.29 8.31
C ALA A 13 7.63 -7.89 7.74
N LEU A 14 6.93 -7.19 6.84
CA LEU A 14 5.77 -7.72 6.13
C LEU A 14 6.16 -8.67 4.98
N ALA A 15 7.46 -8.91 4.75
CA ALA A 15 7.95 -9.78 3.67
C ALA A 15 7.25 -11.14 3.66
N GLY A 16 6.88 -11.61 2.47
CA GLY A 16 6.16 -12.88 2.28
C GLY A 16 4.65 -12.79 2.51
N LEU A 17 4.12 -11.70 3.05
CA LEU A 17 2.68 -11.47 3.12
C LEU A 17 2.17 -10.77 1.86
N PRO A 18 0.96 -11.11 1.36
CA PRO A 18 0.33 -10.36 0.29
C PRO A 18 0.02 -8.94 0.76
N LEU A 19 0.49 -7.93 0.02
CA LEU A 19 0.30 -6.51 0.35
C LEU A 19 -0.50 -5.77 -0.72
N CYS A 20 -1.29 -4.81 -0.25
CA CYS A 20 -1.98 -3.82 -1.08
C CYS A 20 -1.62 -2.42 -0.57
N LEU A 21 -1.09 -1.57 -1.44
CA LEU A 21 -0.69 -0.20 -1.16
C LEU A 21 -1.63 0.74 -1.92
N LEU A 22 -2.40 1.55 -1.20
CA LEU A 22 -3.29 2.56 -1.77
C LEU A 22 -2.83 3.95 -1.37
N ARG A 23 -2.66 4.82 -2.35
CA ARG A 23 -2.32 6.24 -2.14
C ARG A 23 -3.37 7.11 -2.82
N GLY A 24 -3.90 8.10 -2.12
CA GLY A 24 -4.63 9.20 -2.77
C GLY A 24 -3.64 10.15 -3.47
N ALA A 25 -3.91 10.53 -4.71
CA ALA A 25 -3.03 11.41 -5.49
C ALA A 25 -2.74 12.74 -4.79
N ASN A 26 -3.70 13.26 -4.04
CA ASN A 26 -3.65 14.51 -3.28
C ASN A 26 -3.30 14.29 -1.79
N SER A 27 -2.73 13.15 -1.42
CA SER A 27 -2.38 12.85 -0.02
C SER A 27 -1.27 13.76 0.49
N ASP A 28 -1.50 14.34 1.68
CA ASP A 28 -0.55 15.12 2.48
C ASP A 28 0.21 14.27 3.52
N LEU A 29 -0.28 13.06 3.82
CA LEU A 29 0.37 12.13 4.76
C LEU A 29 1.35 11.16 4.10
N LEU A 30 1.00 10.60 2.93
CA LEU A 30 1.85 9.66 2.21
C LEU A 30 2.36 10.29 0.91
N SER A 31 3.62 10.74 0.95
CA SER A 31 4.24 11.39 -0.21
C SER A 31 4.40 10.43 -1.40
N PRO A 32 4.42 10.94 -2.65
CA PRO A 32 4.72 10.14 -3.84
C PRO A 32 6.08 9.42 -3.72
N GLY A 33 7.10 10.09 -3.15
CA GLY A 33 8.44 9.52 -2.97
C GLY A 33 8.45 8.35 -1.98
N THR A 34 7.73 8.47 -0.86
CA THR A 34 7.59 7.38 0.10
C THR A 34 6.84 6.20 -0.53
N PHE A 35 5.78 6.45 -1.30
CA PHE A 35 5.03 5.41 -2.00
C PHE A 35 5.85 4.69 -3.07
N ALA A 36 6.70 5.42 -3.81
CA ALA A 36 7.65 4.82 -4.74
C ALA A 36 8.70 3.95 -4.01
N ALA A 37 9.21 4.41 -2.86
CA ALA A 37 10.14 3.63 -2.04
C ALA A 37 9.48 2.35 -1.47
N MET A 38 8.21 2.40 -1.08
CA MET A 38 7.45 1.22 -0.66
C MET A 38 7.33 0.20 -1.79
N GLN A 39 7.00 0.64 -3.00
CA GLN A 39 6.92 -0.22 -4.20
C GLN A 39 8.28 -0.83 -4.56
N ALA A 40 9.37 -0.06 -4.47
CA ALA A 40 10.71 -0.58 -4.73
C ALA A 40 11.14 -1.66 -3.72
N ARG A 41 10.72 -1.53 -2.46
CA ARG A 41 10.97 -2.51 -1.40
C ARG A 41 10.09 -3.76 -1.53
N ARG A 42 8.86 -3.59 -2.02
CA ARG A 42 7.85 -4.65 -2.19
C ARG A 42 7.32 -4.66 -3.62
N PRO A 43 8.14 -5.09 -4.60
CA PRO A 43 7.72 -5.20 -6.00
C PRO A 43 6.62 -6.25 -6.22
N ASP A 44 6.40 -7.12 -5.23
CA ASP A 44 5.33 -8.11 -5.16
C ASP A 44 4.00 -7.55 -4.62
N ALA A 45 4.00 -6.32 -4.08
CA ALA A 45 2.77 -5.68 -3.61
C ALA A 45 1.91 -5.19 -4.78
N ILE A 46 0.60 -5.25 -4.59
CA ILE A 46 -0.35 -4.55 -5.46
C ILE A 46 -0.34 -3.08 -5.05
N ALA A 47 -0.05 -2.17 -5.96
CA ALA A 47 -0.07 -0.74 -5.72
C ALA A 47 -1.10 -0.04 -6.60
N ALA A 48 -1.83 0.92 -6.06
CA ALA A 48 -2.66 1.83 -6.83
C ALA A 48 -2.64 3.25 -6.25
N GLU A 49 -2.67 4.21 -7.17
CA GLU A 49 -2.86 5.62 -6.86
C GLU A 49 -4.26 6.04 -7.32
N VAL A 50 -4.99 6.72 -6.44
CA VAL A 50 -6.41 7.07 -6.63
C VAL A 50 -6.51 8.57 -6.93
N ALA A 51 -6.97 8.91 -8.12
CA ALA A 51 -7.18 10.30 -8.53
C ALA A 51 -8.23 11.00 -7.65
N ASP A 52 -8.12 12.32 -7.51
CA ASP A 52 -9.07 13.16 -6.78
C ASP A 52 -9.30 12.80 -5.30
N ARG A 53 -8.39 12.02 -4.70
CA ARG A 53 -8.41 11.63 -3.28
C ARG A 53 -7.19 12.10 -2.51
N GLY A 54 -7.42 12.57 -1.30
CA GLY A 54 -6.41 12.91 -0.30
C GLY A 54 -6.12 11.75 0.66
N HIS A 55 -5.79 12.04 1.92
CA HIS A 55 -5.87 11.03 2.98
C HIS A 55 -7.31 10.99 3.52
N VAL A 56 -8.11 9.96 3.22
CA VAL A 56 -7.77 8.63 2.68
C VAL A 56 -8.65 8.26 1.47
N PRO A 57 -8.19 7.40 0.54
CA PRO A 57 -9.11 6.69 -0.37
C PRO A 57 -10.24 6.00 0.41
N PHE A 58 -11.46 6.08 -0.09
CA PHE A 58 -12.64 5.57 0.62
C PHE A 58 -12.89 4.08 0.40
N LEU A 59 -12.09 3.46 -0.46
CA LEU A 59 -12.16 2.03 -0.80
C LEU A 59 -13.41 1.67 -1.63
N ASP A 60 -14.05 2.68 -2.21
CA ASP A 60 -15.18 2.57 -3.13
C ASP A 60 -14.82 2.98 -4.57
N GLU A 61 -13.63 3.54 -4.77
CA GLU A 61 -13.16 3.96 -6.08
C GLU A 61 -12.80 2.75 -6.94
N PRO A 62 -12.99 2.82 -8.28
CA PRO A 62 -12.67 1.71 -9.18
C PRO A 62 -11.25 1.18 -9.01
N GLU A 63 -10.26 2.07 -8.84
CA GLU A 63 -8.85 1.75 -8.62
C GLU A 63 -8.64 1.01 -7.29
N SER A 64 -9.29 1.50 -6.22
CA SER A 64 -9.25 0.88 -4.89
C SER A 64 -9.87 -0.51 -4.93
N LEU A 65 -11.06 -0.65 -5.51
CA LEU A 65 -11.78 -1.93 -5.62
C LEU A 65 -10.99 -2.94 -6.45
N ALA A 66 -10.40 -2.54 -7.58
CA ALA A 66 -9.58 -3.40 -8.42
C ALA A 66 -8.29 -3.87 -7.71
N ALA A 67 -7.65 -3.00 -6.93
CA ALA A 67 -6.48 -3.35 -6.12
C ALA A 67 -6.85 -4.32 -4.99
N LEU A 68 -7.91 -4.02 -4.23
CA LEU A 68 -8.40 -4.85 -3.14
C LEU A 68 -8.88 -6.23 -3.62
N GLY A 69 -9.57 -6.30 -4.76
CA GLY A 69 -9.99 -7.57 -5.34
C GLY A 69 -8.80 -8.49 -5.64
N ARG A 70 -7.78 -7.97 -6.33
CA ARG A 70 -6.53 -8.71 -6.59
C ARG A 70 -5.84 -9.15 -5.30
N TRP A 71 -5.82 -8.28 -4.30
CA TRP A 71 -5.18 -8.58 -3.02
C TRP A 71 -5.92 -9.68 -2.24
N LEU A 72 -7.26 -9.62 -2.18
CA LEU A 72 -8.07 -10.66 -1.56
C LEU A 72 -7.87 -12.02 -2.23
N ASP A 73 -7.69 -12.05 -3.55
CA ASP A 73 -7.39 -13.29 -4.27
C ASP A 73 -6.01 -13.85 -3.91
N LEU A 74 -5.00 -13.01 -3.71
CA LEU A 74 -3.69 -13.45 -3.18
C LEU A 74 -3.82 -14.01 -1.77
N CYS A 75 -4.54 -13.32 -0.88
CA CYS A 75 -4.78 -13.77 0.50
C CYS A 75 -5.48 -15.14 0.55
N ARG A 76 -6.51 -15.35 -0.28
CA ARG A 76 -7.24 -16.62 -0.36
C ARG A 76 -6.38 -17.77 -0.87
N ARG A 77 -5.43 -17.49 -1.76
CA ARG A 77 -4.49 -18.49 -2.29
C ARG A 77 -3.37 -18.83 -1.29
N GLY A 78 -2.97 -17.87 -0.46
CA GLY A 78 -1.95 -18.05 0.58
C GLY A 78 -2.47 -18.65 1.89
N GLY A 79 -3.78 -18.61 2.14
CA GLY A 79 -4.41 -19.11 3.38
C GLY A 79 -4.60 -20.63 3.48
N GLY A 80 -3.85 -21.40 2.69
CA GLY A 80 -3.90 -22.87 2.64
C GLY A 80 -2.66 -23.56 3.21
N ALA A 81 -2.05 -22.98 4.24
CA ALA A 81 -0.96 -23.59 5.02
C ALA A 81 -1.42 -23.82 6.46
#